data_AF-A0A963IGZ8-F1
#
_entry.id   AF-A0A963IGZ8-F1
#
_cell.length_a   1.000
_cell.length_b   1.000
_cell.length_c   1.000
_cell.angle_alpha   90.00
_cell.angle_beta   90.00
_cell.angle_gamma   90.00
#
_symmetry.space_group_name_H-M   'P 1'
#
loop_
_entity.id
_entity.type
_entity.pdbx_description
1 polymer ?
#
loop_
_entity_poly.entity_id
_entity_poly.type
_entity_poly.pdbx_seq_one_letter_code
_entity_poly.pdbx_strand_id
1 'polypeptide(L)'
;VSDGLLGDLGHLLDASAVGAQLDAASLPLAALRAAGADARGAQRACLSGGDDYELLFAAPPAQHAAVRAIGARLGLPLHCIGRLTPPDAGLTLIDANGRSTPLARHGFDHFAPPPA
;
A
#
# COMPACT_ATOMS: atom_id res chain seq x y z
N VAL A 1 0.98 9.40 0.84
CA VAL A 1 -0.34 8.75 0.65
C VAL A 1 -1.42 9.80 0.81
N SER A 2 -1.75 10.50 -0.28
CA SER A 2 -2.89 11.44 -0.31
C SER A 2 -4.10 10.82 -0.99
N ASP A 3 -3.92 10.24 -2.18
CA ASP A 3 -5.05 9.83 -3.04
C ASP A 3 -5.39 8.33 -2.85
N GLY A 4 -4.87 7.74 -1.78
CA GLY A 4 -4.92 6.31 -1.46
C GLY A 4 -3.62 5.58 -1.82
N LEU A 5 -3.35 4.49 -1.11
CA LEU A 5 -2.12 3.71 -1.27
C LEU A 5 -1.91 3.24 -2.72
N LEU A 6 -2.95 2.80 -3.42
CA LEU A 6 -2.84 2.33 -4.80
C LEU A 6 -2.58 3.46 -5.80
N GLY A 7 -3.08 4.67 -5.56
CA GLY A 7 -2.80 5.84 -6.37
C GLY A 7 -1.33 6.25 -6.27
N ASP A 8 -0.88 6.52 -5.05
CA ASP A 8 0.51 6.95 -4.80
C ASP A 8 1.54 5.87 -5.12
N LEU A 9 1.23 4.60 -4.85
CA LEU A 9 2.08 3.49 -5.29
C LEU A 9 2.14 3.44 -6.81
N GLY A 10 1.02 3.66 -7.52
CA GLY A 10 0.99 3.75 -8.98
C GLY A 10 2.00 4.76 -9.50
N HIS A 11 2.01 5.98 -8.97
CA HIS A 11 2.99 7.02 -9.33
C HIS A 11 4.44 6.58 -9.11
N LEU A 12 4.73 5.93 -7.98
CA LEU A 12 6.06 5.39 -7.68
C LEU A 12 6.48 4.34 -8.71
N LEU A 13 5.58 3.41 -9.03
CA LEU A 13 5.83 2.32 -9.98
C LEU A 13 6.10 2.84 -11.40
N ASP A 14 5.32 3.84 -11.85
CA ASP A 14 5.48 4.44 -13.17
C ASP A 14 6.79 5.21 -13.30
N ALA A 15 7.11 6.04 -12.30
CA ALA A 15 8.37 6.80 -12.29
C ALA A 15 9.62 5.89 -12.23
N SER A 16 9.47 4.69 -11.66
CA SER A 16 10.58 3.76 -11.44
C SER A 16 10.66 2.63 -12.48
N ALA A 17 9.67 2.50 -13.37
CA ALA A 17 9.54 1.39 -14.32
C ALA A 17 9.59 -0.01 -13.68
N VAL A 18 8.87 -0.20 -12.58
CA VAL A 18 8.80 -1.46 -11.81
C VAL A 18 7.36 -1.86 -11.49
N GLY A 19 7.16 -3.11 -11.10
CA GLY A 19 5.91 -3.61 -10.51
C GLY A 19 5.98 -3.69 -8.99
N ALA A 20 4.91 -4.15 -8.36
CA ALA A 20 4.92 -4.48 -6.93
C ALA A 20 3.97 -5.62 -6.59
N GLN A 21 4.31 -6.30 -5.50
CA GLN A 21 3.44 -7.26 -4.84
C GLN A 21 3.23 -6.84 -3.39
N LEU A 22 1.98 -6.56 -3.05
CA LEU A 22 1.53 -6.25 -1.70
C LEU A 22 1.08 -7.53 -0.98
N ASP A 23 1.26 -7.54 0.35
CA ASP A 23 0.76 -8.59 1.23
C ASP A 23 -0.41 -8.05 2.06
N ALA A 24 -1.60 -8.62 1.85
CA ALA A 24 -2.82 -8.21 2.54
C ALA A 24 -2.71 -8.35 4.08
N ALA A 25 -1.94 -9.33 4.57
CA ALA A 25 -1.75 -9.54 6.00
C ALA A 25 -0.86 -8.48 6.66
N SER A 26 -0.03 -7.80 5.86
CA SER A 26 0.94 -6.81 6.33
C SER A 26 0.41 -5.37 6.31
N LEU A 27 -0.80 -5.14 5.77
CA LEU A 27 -1.43 -3.82 5.71
C LEU A 27 -1.75 -3.25 7.11
N PRO A 28 -1.57 -1.93 7.34
CA PRO A 28 -1.85 -1.28 8.63
C PRO A 28 -3.36 -1.09 8.87
N LEU A 29 -4.09 -2.17 9.11
CA LEU A 29 -5.57 -2.15 9.20
C LEU A 29 -6.13 -1.92 10.63
N ALA A 30 -5.26 -1.86 11.64
CA ALA A 30 -5.68 -1.89 13.04
C ALA A 30 -6.57 -0.69 13.41
N ALA A 31 -6.19 0.53 13.03
CA ALA A 31 -6.95 1.74 13.32
C ALA A 31 -8.32 1.74 12.63
N LEU A 32 -8.38 1.32 11.36
CA LEU A 32 -9.61 1.22 10.58
C LEU A 32 -10.60 0.21 11.19
N ARG A 33 -10.09 -0.93 11.67
CA ARG A 33 -10.90 -1.93 12.39
C ARG A 33 -11.39 -1.39 13.73
N ALA A 34 -10.55 -0.68 14.48
CA ALA A 34 -10.93 -0.05 15.74
C ALA A 34 -12.01 1.02 15.56
N ALA A 35 -12.04 1.70 14.39
CA ALA A 35 -13.08 2.63 13.99
C ALA A 35 -14.38 1.95 13.51
N GLY A 36 -14.47 0.61 13.53
CA GLY A 36 -15.68 -0.15 13.23
C GLY A 36 -15.77 -0.70 11.81
N ALA A 37 -14.73 -0.56 10.98
CA ALA A 37 -14.72 -1.18 9.65
C ALA A 37 -14.58 -2.71 9.76
N ASP A 38 -15.39 -3.45 8.99
CA ASP A 38 -15.17 -4.88 8.82
C ASP A 38 -13.85 -5.17 8.09
N ALA A 39 -13.42 -6.43 8.04
CA ALA A 39 -12.14 -6.80 7.44
C ALA A 39 -11.99 -6.34 5.97
N ARG A 40 -13.07 -6.39 5.18
CA ARG A 40 -13.06 -5.99 3.78
C ARG A 40 -13.09 -4.46 3.64
N GLY A 41 -13.87 -3.78 4.48
CA GLY A 41 -13.97 -2.34 4.55
C GLY A 41 -12.65 -1.70 4.95
N ALA A 42 -12.00 -2.22 5.98
CA ALA A 42 -10.68 -1.77 6.41
C ALA A 42 -9.64 -1.93 5.29
N GLN A 43 -9.63 -3.08 4.60
CA GLN A 43 -8.71 -3.29 3.47
C GLN A 43 -8.98 -2.31 2.33
N ARG A 44 -10.25 -2.11 1.93
CA ARG A 44 -10.59 -1.14 0.87
C ARG A 44 -10.19 0.29 1.25
N ALA A 45 -10.47 0.70 2.48
CA ALA A 45 -10.10 2.02 2.97
C ALA A 45 -8.57 2.22 2.98
N CYS A 46 -7.80 1.23 3.43
CA CYS A 46 -6.33 1.30 3.40
C CYS A 46 -5.76 1.35 1.97
N LEU A 47 -6.38 0.66 1.01
CA LEU A 47 -5.89 0.60 -0.36
C LEU A 47 -6.27 1.85 -1.18
N SER A 48 -7.46 2.40 -1.00
CA SER A 48 -8.03 3.42 -1.91
C SER A 48 -8.76 4.57 -1.21
N GLY A 49 -8.75 4.64 0.13
CA GLY A 49 -9.44 5.68 0.89
C GLY A 49 -8.80 7.06 0.73
N GLY A 50 -7.48 7.15 0.90
CA GLY A 50 -6.77 8.42 0.86
C GLY A 50 -6.86 9.23 2.14
N ASP A 51 -6.41 10.48 2.10
CA ASP A 51 -6.28 11.42 3.23
C ASP A 51 -5.46 10.88 4.42
N ASP A 52 -4.61 9.87 4.18
CA ASP A 52 -3.75 9.28 5.21
C ASP A 52 -2.57 10.20 5.56
N TYR A 53 -2.05 10.95 4.58
CA TYR A 53 -0.84 11.79 4.66
C TYR A 53 0.41 11.06 5.17
N GLU A 54 0.43 9.73 5.05
CA GLU A 54 1.56 8.88 5.44
C GLU A 54 2.65 8.81 4.35
N LEU A 55 3.86 8.42 4.76
CA LEU A 55 4.98 8.18 3.85
C LEU A 55 4.92 6.78 3.23
N LEU A 56 4.93 6.71 1.90
CA LEU A 56 5.15 5.49 1.13
C LEU A 56 6.55 5.54 0.51
N PHE A 57 7.36 4.51 0.75
CA PHE A 57 8.72 4.44 0.21
C PHE A 57 9.16 3.00 -0.02
N ALA A 58 10.23 2.85 -0.81
CA ALA A 58 10.93 1.58 -1.01
C ALA A 58 12.37 1.68 -0.49
N ALA A 59 12.90 0.57 0.02
CA ALA A 59 14.28 0.47 0.46
C ALA A 59 14.86 -0.91 0.11
N PRO A 60 16.17 -1.01 -0.21
CA PRO A 60 16.83 -2.29 -0.40
C PRO A 60 16.72 -3.18 0.86
N PRO A 61 16.61 -4.51 0.74
CA PRO A 61 16.53 -5.41 1.89
C PRO A 61 17.69 -5.25 2.89
N ALA A 62 18.90 -4.92 2.40
CA ALA A 62 20.06 -4.65 3.23
C ALA A 62 19.87 -3.47 4.21
N GLN A 63 18.97 -2.53 3.89
CA GLN A 63 18.68 -1.35 4.72
C GLN A 63 17.52 -1.57 5.69
N HIS A 64 16.87 -2.74 5.68
CA HIS A 64 15.69 -3.00 6.49
C HIS A 64 15.93 -2.75 8.00
N ALA A 65 17.07 -3.20 8.54
CA ALA A 65 17.40 -2.97 9.94
C ALA A 65 17.60 -1.49 10.27
N ALA A 66 18.27 -0.74 9.38
CA ALA A 66 18.50 0.70 9.55
C ALA A 66 17.18 1.49 9.50
N VAL A 67 16.31 1.18 8.54
CA VAL A 67 14.97 1.79 8.43
C VAL A 67 14.14 1.52 9.69
N ARG A 68 14.12 0.28 10.19
CA ARG A 68 13.43 -0.06 11.44
C ARG A 68 13.99 0.70 12.64
N ALA A 69 15.30 0.88 12.73
CA ALA A 69 15.94 1.65 13.80
C ALA A 69 15.54 3.13 13.75
N ILE A 70 15.41 3.71 12.54
CA ILE A 70 14.90 5.08 12.37
C ILE A 70 13.45 5.20 12.88
N GLY A 71 12.57 4.28 12.46
CA GLY A 71 11.18 4.28 12.93
C GLY A 71 11.07 4.18 14.46
N ALA A 72 11.82 3.26 15.07
CA ALA A 72 11.85 3.11 16.53
C ALA A 72 12.37 4.37 17.24
N ARG A 73 13.45 4.99 16.73
CA ARG A 73 14.01 6.23 17.29
C ARG A 73 13.05 7.41 17.19
N LEU A 74 12.25 7.49 16.13
CA LEU A 74 11.27 8.55 15.92
C LEU A 74 9.91 8.25 16.56
N GLY A 75 9.71 7.05 17.09
CA GLY A 75 8.40 6.62 17.62
C GLY A 75 7.34 6.45 16.54
N LEU A 76 7.74 6.21 15.29
CA LEU A 76 6.83 6.06 14.15
C LEU A 76 6.67 4.58 13.80
N PRO A 77 5.43 4.03 13.80
CA PRO A 77 5.19 2.68 13.35
C PRO A 77 5.48 2.56 11.86
N LEU A 78 6.23 1.53 11.47
CA LEU A 78 6.54 1.24 10.07
C LEU A 78 5.97 -0.12 9.68
N HIS A 79 5.34 -0.18 8.53
CA HIS A 79 4.74 -1.39 7.97
C HIS A 79 5.44 -1.75 6.65
N CYS A 80 6.11 -2.89 6.63
CA CYS A 80 6.64 -3.46 5.38
C CYS A 80 5.49 -4.21 4.69
N ILE A 81 4.83 -3.56 3.74
CA ILE A 81 3.57 -4.03 3.15
C ILE A 81 3.75 -4.87 1.88
N GLY A 82 4.98 -5.12 1.43
CA GLY A 82 5.21 -5.81 0.17
C GLY A 82 6.64 -5.67 -0.35
N ARG A 83 6.80 -5.89 -1.66
CA ARG A 83 8.09 -5.74 -2.36
C ARG A 83 7.89 -5.25 -3.80
N LEU A 84 8.91 -4.60 -4.34
CA LEU A 84 8.98 -4.28 -5.76
C LEU A 84 9.28 -5.53 -6.58
N THR A 85 8.77 -5.57 -7.81
CA THR A 85 8.92 -6.67 -8.76
C THR A 85 9.30 -6.14 -10.14
N PRO A 86 9.70 -7.00 -11.09
CA PRO A 86 9.78 -6.62 -12.49
C PRO A 86 8.47 -5.96 -13.01
N PRO A 87 8.55 -5.03 -13.96
CA PRO A 87 7.39 -4.26 -14.44
C PRO A 87 6.29 -5.11 -15.08
N ASP A 88 6.65 -6.20 -15.75
CA ASP A 88 5.74 -7.16 -16.40
C ASP A 88 4.85 -7.93 -15.40
N ALA A 89 5.25 -7.99 -14.13
CA ALA A 89 4.41 -8.56 -13.07
C ALA A 89 3.27 -7.63 -12.62
N GLY A 90 3.32 -6.35 -12.99
CA GLY A 90 2.29 -5.35 -12.63
C GLY A 90 2.17 -5.11 -11.12
N LEU A 91 0.98 -4.71 -10.67
CA LEU A 91 0.64 -4.52 -9.26
C LEU A 91 -0.29 -5.64 -8.80
N THR A 92 0.13 -6.39 -7.78
CA THR A 92 -0.61 -7.56 -7.27
C THR A 92 -0.79 -7.51 -5.75
N LEU A 93 -1.83 -8.18 -5.27
CA LEU A 93 -2.09 -8.43 -3.85
C LEU A 93 -2.06 -9.92 -3.57
N ILE A 94 -1.26 -10.35 -2.61
CA ILE A 94 -1.32 -11.69 -2.04
C ILE A 94 -2.30 -11.70 -0.87
N ASP A 95 -3.29 -12.59 -0.92
CA ASP A 95 -4.18 -12.86 0.21
C ASP A 95 -3.57 -13.85 1.21
N ALA A 96 -4.22 -14.02 2.37
CA ALA A 96 -3.74 -14.91 3.44
C ALA A 96 -3.59 -16.39 3.01
N ASN A 97 -4.18 -16.80 1.89
CA ASN A 97 -4.05 -18.15 1.33
C ASN A 97 -2.93 -18.24 0.28
N GLY A 98 -2.14 -17.18 0.10
CA GLY A 98 -1.07 -17.10 -0.89
C GLY A 98 -1.55 -16.82 -2.31
N ARG A 99 -2.85 -16.55 -2.51
CA ARG A 99 -3.39 -16.29 -3.85
C ARG A 99 -3.07 -14.86 -4.26
N SER A 100 -2.41 -14.73 -5.41
CA SER A 100 -2.07 -13.45 -6.02
C SER A 100 -3.20 -12.98 -6.94
N THR A 101 -3.71 -11.77 -6.71
CA THR A 101 -4.72 -11.12 -7.56
C THR A 101 -4.20 -9.79 -8.08
N PRO A 102 -4.38 -9.48 -9.38
CA PRO A 102 -4.02 -8.16 -9.90
C PRO A 102 -4.89 -7.07 -9.24
N LEU A 103 -4.28 -5.93 -8.96
CA LEU A 103 -4.99 -4.74 -8.49
C LEU A 103 -5.06 -3.72 -9.62
N ALA A 104 -6.23 -3.12 -9.77
CA ALA A 104 -6.37 -1.93 -10.60
C ALA A 104 -5.71 -0.75 -9.90
N ARG A 105 -4.95 0.04 -10.65
CA ARG A 105 -4.30 1.27 -10.17
C ARG A 105 -5.35 2.37 -10.13
N HIS A 106 -6.17 2.38 -9.09
CA HIS A 106 -7.17 3.43 -8.87
C HIS A 106 -6.88 4.12 -7.53
N GLY A 107 -6.57 5.40 -7.62
CA GLY A 107 -6.66 6.35 -6.51
C GLY A 107 -7.86 7.28 -6.71
N PHE A 108 -8.05 8.22 -5.79
CA PHE A 108 -9.02 9.29 -5.95
C PHE A 108 -8.68 10.16 -7.17
N ASP A 109 -9.65 10.39 -8.05
CA ASP A 109 -9.53 11.31 -9.19
C ASP A 109 -10.66 12.33 -9.09
N HIS A 110 -10.28 13.60 -8.93
CA HIS A 110 -11.19 14.74 -8.82
C HIS A 110 -12.17 14.86 -9.98
N PHE A 111 -11.85 14.28 -11.14
CA PHE A 111 -12.63 14.38 -12.37
C PHE A 111 -13.16 13.04 -12.86
N ALA A 112 -13.01 11.97 -12.08
CA ALA A 112 -13.57 10.68 -12.45
C ALA A 112 -15.10 10.77 -12.51
N PRO A 113 -15.74 10.18 -13.54
CA PRO A 113 -17.19 10.08 -13.59
C PRO A 113 -17.69 9.25 -12.38
N PRO A 114 -18.87 9.57 -11.82
CA PRO A 114 -19.42 8.81 -10.72
C PRO A 114 -19.57 7.33 -11.10
N PRO A 115 -19.37 6.40 -10.16
CA PRO A 115 -19.56 4.97 -10.43
C PRO A 115 -21.00 4.72 -10.90
N ALA A 116 -21.13 3.89 -11.94
CA ALA A 116 -22.41 3.49 -12.54
C ALA A 116 -23.27 2.63 -11.60
#